data_AF-A0A7Y6XS61-F1
#
_entry.id   AF-A0A7Y6XS61-F1
#
_cell.length_a   1.000
_cell.length_b   1.000
_cell.length_c   1.000
_cell.angle_alpha   90.00
_cell.angle_beta   90.00
_cell.angle_gamma   90.00
#
_symmetry.space_group_name_H-M   'P 1'
#
loop_
_entity.id
_entity.type
_entity.pdbx_description
1 polymer ?
#
loop_
_entity_poly.entity_id
_entity_poly.type
_entity_poly.pdbx_seq_one_letter_code
_entity_poly.pdbx_strand_id
1 'polypeptide(L)' 'MKVECKGFDIEVTRERSCGGWSQLYFSIFRKSDGFECLSSFEDSQEKVSDKVKELKECIDNELKLSNPWNEEDLPF' A
#
# COMPACT_ATOMS: atom_id res chain seq x y z
N MET A 1 9.34 0.36 -5.72
CA MET A 1 9.76 -0.52 -4.63
C MET A 1 8.56 -1.39 -4.29
N LYS A 2 8.74 -2.71 -4.23
CA LYS A 2 7.71 -3.66 -3.82
C LYS A 2 8.16 -4.34 -2.53
N VAL A 3 7.31 -4.37 -1.51
CA VAL A 3 7.64 -4.95 -0.20
C VAL A 3 6.45 -5.69 0.36
N GLU A 4 6.69 -6.90 0.84
CA GLU A 4 5.66 -7.71 1.51
C GLU A 4 5.58 -7.34 2.99
N CYS A 5 4.36 -7.25 3.52
CA CYS A 5 4.09 -6.97 4.93
C CYS A 5 2.80 -7.70 5.38
N LYS A 6 2.94 -8.69 6.29
CA LYS A 6 1.82 -9.35 6.99
C LYS A 6 0.65 -9.79 6.09
N GLY A 7 0.94 -10.41 4.94
CA GLY A 7 -0.10 -10.87 4.01
C GLY A 7 -0.53 -9.83 2.97
N PHE A 8 0.14 -8.67 2.92
CA PHE A 8 -0.10 -7.63 1.93
C PHE A 8 1.18 -7.30 1.15
N ASP A 9 1.01 -6.91 -0.10
CA ASP A 9 2.07 -6.40 -0.97
C ASP A 9 1.93 -4.89 -1.09
N ILE A 10 2.95 -4.16 -0.66
CA ILE A 10 3.04 -2.71 -0.80
C ILE A 10 3.85 -2.38 -2.05
N GLU A 11 3.26 -1.66 -2.98
CA GLU A 11 3.94 -1.10 -4.13
C GLU A 11 4.05 0.42 -3.99
N VAL A 12 5.26 0.96 -4.09
CA VAL A 12 5.50 2.41 -4.08
C VAL A 12 6.46 2.78 -5.20
N THR A 13 6.06 3.65 -6.11
CA THR A 13 6.89 4.14 -7.21
C THR A 13 6.92 5.66 -7.23
N ARG A 14 8.02 6.23 -7.73
CA ARG A 14 8.12 7.65 -8.01
C ARG A 14 8.30 7.82 -9.51
N GLU A 15 7.31 8.42 -10.14
CA GLU A 15 7.24 8.56 -11.59
C GLU A 15 6.72 9.94 -11.98
N ARG A 16 6.98 10.36 -13.22
CA ARG A 16 6.43 11.60 -13.73
C ARG A 16 4.99 11.38 -14.16
N SER A 17 4.09 12.23 -13.69
CA SER A 17 2.71 12.26 -14.16
C SER A 17 2.64 12.70 -15.63
N CYS A 18 1.47 12.58 -16.24
CA CYS A 18 1.26 13.03 -17.62
C CYS A 18 1.53 14.53 -17.83
N GLY A 19 1.46 15.34 -16.76
CA GLY A 19 1.83 16.75 -16.80
C GLY A 19 3.30 17.04 -16.45
N GLY A 20 4.12 16.01 -16.26
CA GLY A 20 5.56 16.12 -16.05
C GLY A 20 6.01 16.29 -14.59
N TRP A 21 5.07 16.37 -13.65
CA TRP A 21 5.37 16.49 -12.22
C TRP A 21 5.81 15.15 -11.62
N SER A 22 6.82 15.18 -10.75
CA SER A 22 7.32 14.00 -10.04
C SER A 22 6.35 13.63 -8.91
N GLN A 23 5.51 12.61 -9.15
CA GLN A 23 4.54 12.13 -8.17
C GLN A 23 5.00 10.81 -7.56
N LEU A 24 4.53 10.57 -6.35
CA LEU A 24 4.71 9.32 -5.64
C LEU A 24 3.40 8.55 -5.72
N TYR A 25 3.45 7.37 -6.33
CA TYR A 25 2.31 6.46 -6.48
C TYR A 25 2.47 5.31 -5.50
N PHE A 26 1.37 4.87 -4.91
CA PHE A 26 1.40 3.73 -4.01
C PHE A 26 0.11 2.93 -4.00
N SER A 27 0.26 1.62 -3.82
CA SER A 27 -0.84 0.68 -3.67
C SER A 27 -0.51 -0.39 -2.63
N ILE A 28 -1.55 -0.93 -1.99
CA ILE A 28 -1.49 -2.07 -1.08
C ILE A 28 -2.42 -3.15 -1.65
N PHE A 29 -1.89 -4.33 -1.90
CA PHE A 29 -2.63 -5.49 -2.37
C PHE A 29 -2.69 -6.55 -1.29
N ARG A 30 -3.83 -7.21 -1.13
CA ARG A 30 -3.94 -8.41 -0.30
C ARG A 30 -3.39 -9.59 -1.07
N LYS A 31 -2.50 -10.36 -0.44
CA LYS A 31 -1.79 -11.46 -1.10
C LYS A 31 -2.66 -12.70 -1.33
N SER A 32 -3.73 -12.88 -0.55
CA SER A 32 -4.60 -14.07 -0.65
C SER A 32 -5.41 -14.10 -1.94
N ASP A 33 -5.90 -12.95 -2.41
CA ASP A 33 -6.81 -12.82 -3.55
C ASP A 33 -6.33 -11.79 -4.60
N GLY A 34 -5.23 -11.08 -4.32
CA GLY A 34 -4.71 -10.01 -5.18
C GLY A 34 -5.54 -8.72 -5.11
N PHE A 35 -6.45 -8.59 -4.14
CA PHE A 35 -7.36 -7.46 -4.04
C PHE A 35 -6.60 -6.17 -3.71
N GLU A 36 -6.83 -5.10 -4.48
CA GLU A 36 -6.25 -3.77 -4.19
C GLU A 36 -7.02 -3.12 -3.04
N CYS A 37 -6.42 -3.15 -1.85
CA CYS A 37 -6.99 -2.62 -0.63
C CYS A 37 -6.99 -1.09 -0.62
N LEU A 38 -5.88 -0.50 -1.10
CA LEU A 38 -5.68 0.94 -1.10
C LEU A 38 -4.78 1.32 -2.25
N SER A 39 -5.09 2.42 -2.93
CA SER A 39 -4.25 3.01 -3.98
C SER A 39 -4.37 4.53 -3.96
N SER A 40 -3.27 5.26 -4.11
CA SER A 40 -3.30 6.71 -4.25
C SER A 40 -2.02 7.26 -4.88
N PHE A 41 -2.00 8.58 -5.07
CA PHE A 41 -0.84 9.33 -5.49
C PHE A 41 -0.69 10.61 -4.67
N GLU A 42 0.55 11.07 -4.52
CA GLU A 42 0.89 12.27 -3.78
C GLU A 42 1.91 13.12 -4.54
N ASP A 43 1.68 14.43 -4.57
CA ASP A 43 2.69 15.42 -4.94
C ASP A 43 3.50 15.81 -3.70
N SER A 44 4.37 14.89 -3.29
CA SER A 44 5.21 15.01 -2.10
C SER A 44 6.69 14.93 -2.46
N GLN A 45 7.56 15.49 -1.63
CA GLN A 45 9.03 15.28 -1.70
C GLN A 45 9.48 14.06 -0.88
N GLU A 46 8.54 13.33 -0.29
CA GLU A 46 8.81 12.13 0.50
C GLU A 46 9.56 11.06 -0.30
N LYS A 47 10.48 10.36 0.35
CA LYS A 47 11.20 9.25 -0.27
C LYS A 47 10.30 8.03 -0.33
N VAL A 48 10.48 7.22 -1.37
CA VAL A 48 9.81 5.92 -1.52
C VAL A 48 9.96 5.05 -0.27
N SER A 49 11.13 5.05 0.38
CA SER A 49 11.37 4.28 1.61
C SER A 49 10.53 4.75 2.79
N ASP A 50 10.31 6.05 2.89
CA ASP A 50 9.60 6.67 4.01
C ASP A 50 8.10 6.39 3.86
N LYS A 51 7.57 6.53 2.64
CA LYS A 51 6.19 6.10 2.33
C LYS A 51 5.97 4.61 2.59
N VAL A 52 6.91 3.75 2.20
CA VAL A 52 6.80 2.30 2.50
C VAL A 52 6.72 2.06 4.01
N LYS A 53 7.48 2.80 4.82
CA LYS A 53 7.40 2.68 6.28
C LYS A 53 6.05 3.15 6.80
N GLU A 54 5.53 4.27 6.31
CA GLU A 54 4.21 4.78 6.66
C GLU A 54 3.10 3.76 6.31
N LEU A 55 3.14 3.17 5.11
CA LEU A 55 2.14 2.18 4.69
C LEU A 55 2.20 0.89 5.53
N LYS A 56 3.38 0.49 6.00
CA LYS A 56 3.50 -0.62 6.97
C LYS A 56 2.85 -0.27 8.31
N GLU A 57 3.06 0.94 8.80
CA GLU A 57 2.42 1.42 10.03
C GLU A 57 0.89 1.50 9.86
N CYS A 58 0.42 1.90 8.67
CA CYS A 58 -1.00 1.87 8.31
C CYS A 58 -1.57 0.44 8.39
N ILE A 59 -0.96 -0.54 7.71
CA ILE A 59 -1.37 -1.95 7.78
C ILE A 59 -1.37 -2.44 9.24
N ASP A 60 -0.32 -2.13 9.99
CA ASP A 60 -0.20 -2.53 11.39
C ASP A 60 -1.30 -1.96 12.28
N ASN A 61 -1.75 -0.74 12.00
CA ASN A 61 -2.82 -0.08 12.76
C ASN A 61 -4.19 -0.61 12.34
N GLU A 62 -4.43 -0.79 11.04
CA GLU A 62 -5.66 -1.38 10.51
C GLU A 62 -5.89 -2.78 11.10
N LEU A 63 -4.87 -3.66 11.07
CA LEU A 63 -4.95 -5.00 11.64
C LEU A 63 -5.19 -5.03 13.16
N LYS A 64 -4.90 -3.94 13.89
CA LYS A 64 -5.14 -3.83 15.34
C LYS A 64 -6.54 -3.35 15.69
N LEU A 65 -7.14 -2.47 14.87
CA LEU A 65 -8.35 -1.73 15.23
C LEU A 65 -9.65 -2.50 14.91
N SER A 66 -9.62 -3.31 13.86
CA SER A 66 -10.66 -4.25 13.43
C SER A 66 -10.08 -4.92 12.20
N ASN A 67 -10.18 -6.22 11.96
CA ASN A 67 -9.69 -6.84 10.72
C ASN A 67 -10.50 -6.30 9.50
N PRO A 68 -10.18 -5.14 8.89
CA PRO A 68 -11.10 -4.47 7.96
C PRO A 68 -11.01 -5.11 6.58
N TRP A 69 -10.03 -5.99 6.39
CA TRP A 69 -9.70 -6.71 5.19
C TRP A 69 -10.16 -8.18 5.27
N ASN A 70 -10.92 -8.55 6.30
CA ASN A 70 -11.75 -9.75 6.38
C ASN A 70 -11.04 -11.06 5.95
N GLU A 71 -9.86 -11.36 6.53
CA GLU A 71 -9.12 -12.61 6.27
C GLU A 71 -9.87 -13.90 6.70
N GLU A 72 -10.98 -13.81 7.44
CA GLU A 72 -11.71 -14.97 7.99
C GLU A 72 -12.85 -15.50 7.09
N ASP A 73 -13.18 -14.86 5.97
CA ASP A 73 -14.37 -15.19 5.14
C ASP A 73 -14.06 -15.77 3.74
N LEU A 74 -12.88 -16.35 3.51
CA LEU A 74 -12.62 -17.08 2.25
C LEU A 74 -13.00 -18.56 2.40
N PRO A 75 -14.04 -19.05 1.68
CA PRO A 75 -14.38 -20.47 1.71
C PRO A 75 -13.26 -21.27 1.06
N PHE A 76 -12.82 -22.32 1.78
CA PHE A 76 -11.95 -23.40 1.29
C PHE A 76 -12.51 -24.06 0.02
#